data_AF-A0A397W5E0-F1
#
_entry.id   AF-A0A397W5E0-F1
#
_cell.length_a   1.000
_cell.length_b   1.000
_cell.length_c   1.000
_cell.angle_alpha   90.00
_cell.angle_beta   90.00
_cell.angle_gamma   90.00
#
_symmetry.space_group_name_H-M   'P 1'
#
loop_
_entity.id
_entity.type
_entity.pdbx_description
1 polymer ?
#
loop_
_entity_poly.entity_id
_entity_poly.type
_entity_poly.pdbx_seq_one_letter_code
_entity_poly.pdbx_strand_id
1 'polypeptide(L)'
;MFIYLQDLNRGNPKELILSLEIPEEDWEEKLTHCCQEIIDLNPRLKTNGQFLEAYYQLGSLMDEKGWSEAAKKKLRLHFSTGKGKIVTKMSKRAYQLFNARGEWYMYMIEHINISILEKMYEENFTNQLLTEAQNRRRDEMSFP
;
A
#
# COMPACT_ATOMS: atom_id res chain seq x y z
N MET A 1 18.94 11.61 9.04
CA MET A 1 17.51 11.69 8.69
C MET A 1 17.23 10.58 7.69
N PHE A 2 16.29 9.68 7.96
CA PHE A 2 15.94 8.62 7.00
C PHE A 2 15.42 9.28 5.72
N ILE A 3 16.05 8.98 4.59
CA ILE A 3 15.67 9.54 3.27
C ILE A 3 14.18 9.34 2.95
N TYR A 4 13.57 8.27 3.50
CA TYR A 4 12.15 7.96 3.36
C TYR A 4 11.20 8.96 4.05
N LEU A 5 11.64 9.69 5.09
CA LEU A 5 10.80 10.71 5.73
C LEU A 5 10.66 11.94 4.84
N GLN A 6 11.63 12.21 3.96
CA GLN A 6 11.56 13.33 3.02
C GLN A 6 10.49 13.10 1.96
N ASP A 7 10.25 11.84 1.57
CA ASP A 7 9.21 11.47 0.63
C ASP A 7 7.80 11.84 1.13
N LEU A 8 7.60 11.91 2.45
CA LEU A 8 6.32 12.26 3.05
C LEU A 8 6.03 13.78 3.04
N ASN A 9 6.99 14.63 2.63
CA ASN A 9 6.87 16.10 2.68
C ASN A 9 6.42 16.76 1.37
N ARG A 10 6.15 15.99 0.31
CA ARG A 10 5.85 16.55 -1.01
C ARG A 10 4.38 16.99 -1.07
N GLY A 11 4.12 18.30 -1.13
CA GLY A 11 2.80 18.89 -0.88
C GLY A 11 1.58 18.26 -1.58
N ASN A 12 0.40 18.48 -1.00
CA ASN A 12 -0.86 17.84 -1.35
C ASN A 12 -1.28 18.06 -2.82
N PRO A 13 -1.30 17.03 -3.68
CA PRO A 13 -2.03 17.11 -4.94
C PRO A 13 -3.53 17.18 -4.63
N LYS A 14 -4.28 18.02 -5.35
CA LYS A 14 -5.75 18.08 -5.26
C LYS A 14 -6.31 16.66 -5.23
N GLU A 15 -6.99 16.32 -4.14
CA GLU A 15 -7.58 15.00 -3.90
C GLU A 15 -8.45 14.61 -5.08
N LEU A 16 -7.93 13.68 -5.89
CA LEU A 16 -8.76 12.88 -6.77
C LEU A 16 -9.00 11.57 -6.04
N ILE A 17 -10.25 11.14 -5.91
CA ILE A 17 -10.52 9.84 -5.30
C ILE A 17 -10.04 8.79 -6.32
N LEU A 18 -9.11 7.90 -5.95
CA LEU A 18 -8.86 6.68 -6.74
C LEU A 18 -10.08 5.78 -6.55
N SER A 19 -11.15 6.10 -7.27
CA SER A 19 -12.33 5.26 -7.35
C SER A 19 -11.93 4.02 -8.13
N LEU A 20 -11.69 2.93 -7.40
CA LEU A 20 -11.69 1.60 -7.97
C LEU A 20 -13.14 1.31 -8.40
N GLU A 21 -13.52 1.75 -9.60
CA GLU A 21 -14.76 1.29 -10.25
C GLU A 21 -14.53 -0.14 -10.73
N ILE A 22 -14.38 -1.06 -9.78
CA ILE A 22 -14.62 -2.47 -10.07
C ILE A 22 -16.14 -2.64 -10.01
N PRO A 23 -16.77 -3.27 -11.01
CA PRO A 23 -18.18 -3.65 -10.98
C PRO A 23 -18.54 -4.40 -9.68
N GLU A 24 -19.82 -4.69 -9.44
CA GLU A 24 -20.31 -5.54 -8.34
C GLU A 24 -19.77 -7.00 -8.43
N GLU A 25 -18.45 -7.18 -8.43
CA GLU A 25 -17.75 -8.45 -8.37
C GLU A 25 -17.69 -8.93 -6.93
N ASP A 26 -17.76 -10.25 -6.77
CA ASP A 26 -17.58 -10.90 -5.48
C ASP A 26 -16.18 -10.57 -4.91
N TRP A 27 -16.07 -10.53 -3.57
CA TRP A 27 -14.81 -10.19 -2.93
C TRP A 27 -13.67 -11.15 -3.34
N GLU A 28 -13.97 -12.42 -3.63
CA GLU A 28 -12.95 -13.38 -4.09
C GLU A 28 -12.48 -13.11 -5.52
N GLU A 29 -13.36 -12.59 -6.39
CA GLU A 29 -13.01 -12.17 -7.75
C GLU A 29 -12.07 -10.96 -7.70
N LYS A 30 -12.40 -9.95 -6.87
CA LYS A 30 -11.53 -8.80 -6.60
C LYS A 30 -10.17 -9.23 -6.04
N LEU A 31 -10.16 -10.19 -5.11
CA LEU A 31 -8.92 -10.72 -4.54
C LEU A 31 -8.06 -11.38 -5.62
N THR A 32 -8.70 -12.19 -6.46
CA THR A 32 -8.03 -12.88 -7.57
C THR A 32 -7.42 -11.88 -8.53
N HIS A 33 -8.18 -10.84 -8.89
CA HIS A 33 -7.72 -9.75 -9.75
C HIS A 33 -6.49 -9.05 -9.17
N CYS A 34 -6.58 -8.52 -7.95
CA CYS A 34 -5.45 -7.82 -7.31
C CYS A 34 -4.21 -8.73 -7.14
N CYS A 35 -4.41 -10.03 -6.83
CA CYS A 35 -3.30 -10.97 -6.74
C CYS A 35 -2.65 -11.20 -8.11
N GLN A 36 -3.44 -11.31 -9.18
CA GLN A 36 -2.93 -11.47 -10.53
C GLN A 36 -2.16 -10.23 -10.99
N GLU A 37 -2.65 -9.03 -10.72
CA GLU A 37 -1.91 -7.79 -11.01
C GLU A 37 -0.53 -7.78 -10.35
N ILE A 38 -0.43 -8.19 -9.09
CA ILE A 38 0.86 -8.30 -8.38
C ILE A 38 1.76 -9.37 -8.98
N ILE A 39 1.21 -10.48 -9.48
CA ILE A 39 1.97 -11.53 -10.16
C ILE A 39 2.56 -11.01 -11.47
N ASP A 40 1.78 -10.21 -12.21
CA ASP A 40 2.13 -9.68 -13.53
C ASP A 40 2.96 -8.38 -13.47
N LEU A 41 3.20 -7.84 -12.27
CA LEU A 41 4.05 -6.67 -12.08
C LEU A 41 5.46 -6.89 -12.65
N ASN A 42 5.77 -6.14 -13.70
CA ASN A 42 7.06 -6.16 -14.35
C ASN A 42 7.85 -4.88 -14.01
N PRO A 43 9.00 -4.98 -13.31
CA PRO A 43 9.82 -3.83 -12.94
C PRO A 43 10.33 -2.99 -14.12
N ARG A 44 10.35 -3.55 -15.34
CA ARG A 44 10.76 -2.83 -16.55
C ARG A 44 9.65 -1.98 -17.16
N LEU A 45 8.39 -2.27 -16.84
CA LEU A 45 7.22 -1.68 -17.49
C LEU A 45 6.40 -0.78 -16.55
N LYS A 46 6.63 -0.88 -15.24
CA LYS A 46 5.82 -0.20 -14.22
C LYS A 46 6.68 0.74 -13.38
N THR A 47 6.13 1.89 -13.04
CA THR A 47 6.76 2.87 -12.15
C THR A 47 6.67 2.42 -10.70
N ASN A 48 7.50 3.00 -9.81
CA ASN A 48 7.41 2.74 -8.38
C ASN A 48 6.00 2.98 -7.82
N GLY A 49 5.34 4.06 -8.24
CA GLY A 49 3.97 4.36 -7.81
C GLY A 49 2.96 3.30 -8.23
N GLN A 50 3.06 2.77 -9.45
CA GLN A 50 2.19 1.66 -9.89
C GLN A 50 2.44 0.36 -9.13
N PHE A 51 3.69 0.10 -8.71
CA PHE A 51 3.97 -1.00 -7.79
C PHE A 51 3.26 -0.76 -6.45
N LEU A 52 3.42 0.42 -5.86
CA LEU A 52 2.82 0.73 -4.56
C LEU A 52 1.29 0.68 -4.62
N GLU A 53 0.70 1.16 -5.70
CA GLU A 53 -0.74 1.12 -5.96
C GLU A 53 -1.29 -0.31 -5.96
N ALA A 54 -0.70 -1.24 -6.70
CA ALA A 54 -1.19 -2.63 -6.74
C ALA A 54 -1.18 -3.29 -5.33
N TYR A 55 -0.14 -3.01 -4.54
CA TYR A 55 -0.08 -3.51 -3.16
C TYR A 55 -1.05 -2.76 -2.23
N TYR A 56 -1.27 -1.46 -2.44
CA TYR A 56 -2.25 -0.66 -1.73
C TYR A 56 -3.66 -1.17 -1.97
N GLN A 57 -4.04 -1.43 -3.23
CA GLN A 57 -5.35 -1.96 -3.60
C GLN A 57 -5.62 -3.32 -2.95
N LEU A 58 -4.67 -4.25 -3.03
CA LEU A 58 -4.78 -5.52 -2.31
C LEU A 58 -4.90 -5.31 -0.79
N GLY A 59 -4.17 -4.34 -0.23
CA GLY A 59 -4.25 -4.03 1.19
C GLY A 59 -5.59 -3.44 1.60
N SER A 60 -6.17 -2.56 0.79
CA SER A 60 -7.51 -1.98 0.99
C SER A 60 -8.59 -3.06 0.99
N LEU A 61 -8.57 -3.94 -0.02
CA LEU A 61 -9.49 -5.07 -0.13
C LEU A 61 -9.40 -6.04 1.06
N MET A 62 -8.19 -6.25 1.58
CA MET A 62 -7.94 -7.10 2.74
C MET A 62 -8.38 -6.44 4.05
N ASP A 63 -8.35 -5.12 4.11
CA ASP A 63 -8.84 -4.33 5.24
C ASP A 63 -10.36 -4.43 5.39
N GLU A 64 -11.12 -4.50 4.29
CA GLU A 64 -12.56 -4.77 4.31
C GLU A 64 -12.93 -6.08 5.04
N LYS A 65 -12.01 -7.05 5.07
CA LYS A 65 -12.16 -8.33 5.80
C LYS A 65 -11.41 -8.35 7.13
N GLY A 66 -10.98 -7.18 7.62
CA GLY A 66 -10.27 -6.99 8.87
C GLY A 66 -8.98 -7.81 8.98
N TRP A 67 -8.35 -8.14 7.85
CA TRP A 67 -7.18 -9.03 7.81
C TRP A 67 -7.40 -10.35 8.56
N SER A 68 -8.62 -10.92 8.48
CA SER A 68 -8.93 -12.20 9.13
C SER A 68 -8.03 -13.34 8.66
N GLU A 69 -7.78 -14.35 9.51
CA GLU A 69 -6.96 -15.49 9.11
C GLU A 69 -7.53 -16.26 7.92
N ALA A 70 -8.86 -16.28 7.77
CA ALA A 70 -9.53 -16.84 6.59
C ALA A 70 -9.17 -16.07 5.32
N ALA A 71 -9.27 -14.74 5.33
CA ALA A 71 -8.89 -13.89 4.19
C ALA A 71 -7.39 -14.02 3.87
N LYS A 72 -6.52 -13.98 4.88
CA LYS A 72 -5.08 -14.20 4.69
C LYS A 72 -4.76 -15.58 4.13
N LYS A 73 -5.53 -16.61 4.52
CA LYS A 73 -5.36 -17.95 3.96
C LYS A 73 -5.71 -17.95 2.47
N LYS A 74 -6.84 -17.33 2.08
CA LYS A 74 -7.24 -17.19 0.67
C LYS A 74 -6.18 -16.44 -0.15
N LEU A 75 -5.74 -15.25 0.28
CA LEU A 75 -4.66 -14.50 -0.38
C LEU A 75 -3.41 -15.35 -0.60
N ARG A 76 -2.98 -16.08 0.44
CA ARG A 76 -1.76 -16.90 0.39
C ARG A 76 -1.85 -18.05 -0.62
N LEU A 77 -3.05 -18.50 -1.02
CA LEU A 77 -3.22 -19.54 -2.03
C LEU A 77 -2.85 -19.09 -3.44
N HIS A 78 -2.89 -17.77 -3.72
CA HIS A 78 -2.50 -17.22 -5.03
C HIS A 78 -0.99 -17.20 -5.27
N PHE A 79 -0.18 -17.43 -4.23
CA PHE A 79 1.27 -17.30 -4.30
C PHE A 79 1.97 -18.58 -3.88
N SER A 80 3.18 -18.78 -4.39
CA SER A 80 4.04 -19.86 -3.92
C SER A 80 4.33 -19.74 -2.43
N THR A 81 4.69 -20.89 -1.83
CA THR A 81 5.02 -20.97 -0.40
C THR A 81 6.09 -19.95 -0.03
N GLY A 82 5.82 -19.14 1.00
CA GLY A 82 6.69 -18.04 1.43
C GLY A 82 6.34 -16.69 0.80
N LYS A 83 6.11 -16.62 -0.52
CA LYS A 83 5.77 -15.38 -1.22
C LYS A 83 4.46 -14.75 -0.72
N GLY A 84 3.45 -15.57 -0.43
CA GLY A 84 2.17 -15.06 0.08
C GLY A 84 2.31 -14.30 1.41
N LYS A 85 3.24 -14.69 2.30
CA LYS A 85 3.50 -13.96 3.56
C LYS A 85 4.14 -12.59 3.29
N ILE A 86 5.07 -12.54 2.35
CA ILE A 86 5.74 -11.31 1.92
C ILE A 86 4.72 -10.35 1.30
N VAL A 87 3.88 -10.83 0.37
CA VAL A 87 2.80 -10.04 -0.23
C VAL A 87 1.84 -9.51 0.82
N THR A 88 1.37 -10.37 1.74
CA THR A 88 0.51 -9.95 2.86
C THR A 88 1.13 -8.80 3.65
N LYS A 89 2.42 -8.89 4.00
CA LYS A 89 3.14 -7.88 4.76
C LYS A 89 3.25 -6.56 3.98
N MET A 90 3.65 -6.63 2.70
CA MET A 90 3.86 -5.45 1.86
C MET A 90 2.54 -4.74 1.57
N SER A 91 1.47 -5.47 1.24
CA SER A 91 0.14 -4.90 1.02
C SER A 91 -0.41 -4.21 2.27
N LYS A 92 -0.25 -4.85 3.44
CA LYS A 92 -0.67 -4.24 4.72
C LYS A 92 0.06 -2.92 4.97
N ARG A 93 1.38 -2.91 4.78
CA ARG A 93 2.20 -1.71 5.01
C ARG A 93 1.95 -0.60 4.00
N ALA A 94 1.77 -0.93 2.72
CA ALA A 94 1.38 0.03 1.69
C ALA A 94 0.03 0.66 2.02
N TYR A 95 -0.99 -0.16 2.31
CA TYR A 95 -2.31 0.32 2.72
C TYR A 95 -2.24 1.24 3.94
N GLN A 96 -1.62 0.80 5.04
CA GLN A 96 -1.52 1.62 6.26
C GLN A 96 -0.83 2.95 6.01
N LEU A 97 0.26 2.97 5.24
CA LEU A 97 1.03 4.17 4.98
C LEU A 97 0.25 5.18 4.14
N PHE A 98 -0.30 4.76 3.01
CA PHE A 98 -0.95 5.68 2.07
C PHE A 98 -2.39 6.00 2.46
N ASN A 99 -3.07 5.14 3.23
CA ASN A 99 -4.32 5.51 3.89
C ASN A 99 -4.09 6.60 4.96
N ALA A 100 -2.96 6.54 5.69
CA ALA A 100 -2.60 7.56 6.67
C ALA A 100 -2.10 8.87 6.05
N ARG A 101 -1.33 8.80 4.94
CA ARG A 101 -0.71 9.97 4.31
C ARG A 101 -1.58 10.64 3.25
N GLY A 102 -2.33 9.84 2.49
CA GLY A 102 -3.01 10.19 1.23
C GLY A 102 -2.57 9.28 0.07
N GLU A 103 -3.53 8.76 -0.69
CA GLU A 103 -3.30 7.73 -1.73
C GLU A 103 -2.34 8.20 -2.84
N TRP A 104 -2.50 9.43 -3.31
CA TRP A 104 -1.68 10.00 -4.39
C TRP A 104 -0.19 10.09 -4.08
N TYR A 105 0.18 10.08 -2.80
CA TYR A 105 1.59 10.12 -2.42
C TYR A 105 2.37 8.95 -3.00
N MET A 106 1.71 7.82 -3.29
CA MET A 106 2.33 6.68 -3.99
C MET A 106 3.08 7.08 -5.26
N TYR A 107 2.59 8.08 -6.01
CA TYR A 107 3.20 8.52 -7.27
C TYR A 107 4.20 9.67 -7.10
N MET A 108 4.30 10.23 -5.90
CA MET A 108 5.16 11.38 -5.62
C MET A 108 6.45 11.01 -4.89
N ILE A 109 6.45 9.87 -4.21
CA ILE A 109 7.62 9.38 -3.45
C ILE A 109 8.71 8.82 -4.37
N GLU A 110 9.96 9.11 -4.04
CA GLU A 110 11.12 8.67 -4.81
C GLU A 110 11.82 7.45 -4.22
N HIS A 111 11.86 7.35 -2.89
CA HIS A 111 12.69 6.41 -2.17
C HIS A 111 11.87 5.27 -1.57
N ILE A 112 10.70 5.55 -1.00
CA ILE A 112 9.79 4.53 -0.49
C ILE A 112 9.35 3.65 -1.66
N ASN A 113 9.68 2.37 -1.59
CA ASN A 113 9.22 1.35 -2.52
C ASN A 113 8.88 0.06 -1.76
N ILE A 114 8.26 -0.89 -2.45
CA ILE A 114 7.81 -2.15 -1.87
C ILE A 114 8.95 -2.95 -1.20
N SER A 115 10.16 -2.93 -1.77
CA SER A 115 11.32 -3.62 -1.17
C SER A 115 11.76 -2.99 0.16
N ILE A 116 11.68 -1.66 0.28
CA ILE A 116 11.96 -0.97 1.54
C ILE A 116 10.87 -1.28 2.55
N LEU A 117 9.60 -1.22 2.15
CA LEU A 117 8.47 -1.59 3.00
C LEU A 117 8.55 -3.05 3.45
N GLU A 118 9.13 -3.95 2.66
CA GLU A 118 9.37 -5.33 3.08
C GLU A 118 10.44 -5.43 4.17
N LYS A 119 11.61 -4.82 3.92
CA LYS A 119 12.83 -4.98 4.73
C LYS A 119 12.84 -4.14 5.99
N MET A 120 12.02 -3.09 6.06
CA MET A 120 11.94 -2.22 7.23
C MET A 120 11.53 -2.99 8.48
N TYR A 121 12.21 -2.73 9.60
CA TYR A 121 11.81 -3.27 10.91
C TYR A 121 10.41 -2.77 11.27
N GLU A 122 9.66 -3.58 12.02
CA GLU A 122 8.29 -3.22 12.42
C GLU A 122 8.24 -1.91 13.19
N GLU A 123 9.18 -1.70 14.13
CA GLU A 123 9.26 -0.47 14.93
C GLU A 123 9.56 0.76 14.05
N ASN A 124 10.44 0.64 13.06
CA ASN A 124 10.74 1.75 12.14
C ASN A 124 9.54 2.08 11.26
N PHE A 125 8.79 1.07 10.82
CA PHE A 125 7.57 1.28 10.06
C PHE A 125 6.50 1.96 10.92
N THR A 126 6.19 1.39 12.08
CA THR A 126 5.05 1.82 12.90
C THR A 126 5.33 3.11 13.68
N ASN A 127 6.48 3.22 14.33
CA ASN A 127 6.75 4.32 15.26
C ASN A 127 7.40 5.54 14.59
N GLN A 128 7.94 5.37 13.37
CA GLN A 128 8.58 6.47 12.65
C GLN A 128 7.85 6.80 11.37
N LEU A 129 7.80 5.87 10.39
CA LEU A 129 7.26 6.16 9.07
C LEU A 129 5.75 6.46 9.11
N LEU A 130 4.98 5.60 9.79
CA LEU A 130 3.53 5.74 9.88
C LEU A 130 3.13 6.94 10.75
N THR A 131 3.81 7.15 11.88
CA THR A 131 3.59 8.32 12.74
C THR A 131 3.87 9.63 11.99
N GLU A 132 4.96 9.69 11.22
CA GLU A 132 5.26 10.86 10.40
C GLU A 132 4.19 11.10 9.34
N ALA A 133 3.76 10.05 8.63
CA ALA A 133 2.69 10.15 7.64
C ALA A 133 1.40 10.75 8.21
N GLN A 134 1.01 10.30 9.41
CA GLN A 134 -0.16 10.82 10.14
C GLN A 134 0.01 12.27 10.56
N ASN A 135 1.20 12.64 11.08
CA ASN A 135 1.47 14.02 11.49
C ASN A 135 1.40 14.96 10.28
N ARG A 136 1.99 14.59 9.14
CA ARG A 136 1.93 15.39 7.92
C ARG A 136 0.51 15.58 7.41
N ARG A 137 -0.29 14.52 7.39
CA ARG A 137 -1.70 14.60 6.99
C ARG A 137 -2.50 15.50 7.94
N ARG A 138 -2.24 15.42 9.26
CA ARG A 138 -2.88 16.29 10.26
C ARG A 138 -2.50 17.75 10.07
N ASP A 139 -1.22 18.04 9.83
CA ASP A 139 -0.73 19.40 9.62
C ASP A 139 -1.38 20.02 8.37
N GLU A 140 -1.48 19.26 7.27
CA GLU A 140 -2.15 19.71 6.04
C GLU A 140 -3.65 20.00 6.23
N MET A 141 -4.36 19.22 7.04
CA MET A 141 -5.77 19.47 7.35
C MET A 141 -5.99 20.63 8.33
N SER A 142 -4.97 20.97 9.13
CA SER A 142 -5.07 22.03 10.15
C SER A 142 -4.86 23.43 9.57
N PHE A 143 -4.30 23.54 8.35
CA PHE A 143 -4.05 24.80 7.66
C PHE A 143 -4.65 24.76 6.23
N PRO A 144 -5.96 25.04 6.08
CA PRO A 144 -6.63 25.09 4.79
C PRO A 144 -6.24 26.31 3.94
#